data_AF-A0AAD3RUU2-F1
#
_entry.id   AF-A0AAD3RUU2-F1
#
_cell.length_a   1.000
_cell.length_b   1.000
_cell.length_c   1.000
_cell.angle_alpha   90.00
_cell.angle_beta   90.00
_cell.angle_gamma   90.00
#
_symmetry.space_group_name_H-M   'P 1'
#
loop_
_entity.id
_entity.type
_entity.pdbx_description
1 polymer ?
#
loop_
_entity_poly.entity_id
_entity_poly.type
_entity_poly.pdbx_seq_one_letter_code
_entity_poly.pdbx_strand_id
1 'polypeptide(L)'
;MDAADDSATRAVAAKALRLAGFEATASVIASPTGRRPEISHFESKHYEKLREEEVKERDSKARSELNSIEQRVSMFDGHYVGREMNIQLPRPIFVGDTRIKSVTVQQGVKKSNLEEISEKPTITENITVTDLEWNKSIGLNKSHGEGLNANLSIGDFFKSEIHLRSD
;
A
#
# COMPACT_ATOMS: atom_id res chain seq x y z
N MET A 1 15.77 -1.55 19.73
CA MET A 1 14.44 -0.95 19.51
C MET A 1 14.12 -0.89 18.01
N ASP A 2 15.12 -0.66 17.15
CA ASP A 2 14.98 -0.43 15.71
C ASP A 2 14.31 -1.49 14.81
N ALA A 3 14.62 -2.78 14.95
CA ALA A 3 14.17 -3.78 13.94
C ALA A 3 12.66 -4.10 14.00
N ALA A 4 12.06 -4.00 15.19
CA ALA A 4 10.62 -4.24 15.36
C ALA A 4 9.80 -3.07 14.80
N ASP A 5 10.25 -1.84 15.04
CA ASP A 5 9.62 -0.63 14.52
C ASP A 5 9.75 -0.57 12.99
N ASP A 6 10.93 -0.90 12.43
CA ASP A 6 11.12 -1.03 10.97
C ASP A 6 10.16 -2.05 10.36
N SER A 7 10.06 -3.23 10.97
CA SER A 7 9.18 -4.30 10.50
C SER A 7 7.71 -3.88 10.55
N ALA A 8 7.30 -3.17 11.61
CA ALA A 8 5.95 -2.65 11.75
C ALA A 8 5.64 -1.59 10.68
N THR A 9 6.53 -0.63 10.46
CA THR A 9 6.40 0.40 9.43
C THR A 9 6.29 -0.21 8.03
N ARG A 10 7.18 -1.15 7.68
CA ARG A 10 7.14 -1.87 6.41
C ARG A 10 5.84 -2.65 6.23
N ALA A 11 5.36 -3.30 7.28
CA ALA A 11 4.11 -4.05 7.24
C ALA A 11 2.90 -3.14 6.99
N VAL A 12 2.85 -1.97 7.65
CA VAL A 12 1.79 -0.97 7.45
C VAL A 12 1.83 -0.42 6.03
N ALA A 13 3.00 0.01 5.56
CA ALA A 13 3.20 0.56 4.22
C ALA A 13 2.83 -0.47 3.14
N ALA A 14 3.32 -1.69 3.26
CA ALA A 14 3.03 -2.78 2.33
C ALA A 14 1.52 -3.10 2.31
N LYS A 15 0.85 -3.14 3.47
CA LYS A 15 -0.59 -3.38 3.52
C LYS A 15 -1.37 -2.27 2.82
N ALA A 16 -1.04 -1.01 3.07
CA ALA A 16 -1.68 0.13 2.42
C ALA A 16 -1.48 0.13 0.90
N LEU A 17 -0.27 -0.17 0.44
CA LEU A 17 0.05 -0.32 -0.98
C LEU A 17 -0.74 -1.44 -1.66
N ARG A 18 -0.85 -2.63 -1.04
CA ARG A 18 -1.70 -3.72 -1.57
C ARG A 18 -3.16 -3.32 -1.66
N LEU A 19 -3.69 -2.64 -0.64
CA LEU A 19 -5.06 -2.15 -0.66
C LEU A 19 -5.29 -1.15 -1.80
N ALA A 20 -4.32 -0.28 -2.08
CA ALA A 20 -4.36 0.64 -3.22
C ALA A 20 -4.03 -0.02 -4.58
N GLY A 21 -3.68 -1.32 -4.61
CA GLY A 21 -3.39 -2.07 -5.82
C GLY A 21 -1.95 -1.99 -6.33
N PHE A 22 -0.99 -1.68 -5.45
CA PHE A 22 0.45 -1.66 -5.72
C PHE A 22 1.13 -2.91 -5.16
N GLU A 23 0.84 -4.08 -5.75
CA GLU A 23 1.26 -5.38 -5.24
C GLU A 23 2.78 -5.60 -5.37
N ALA A 24 3.37 -5.19 -6.49
CA ALA A 24 4.80 -5.36 -6.72
C ALA A 24 5.60 -4.46 -5.76
N THR A 25 5.18 -3.21 -5.61
CA THR A 25 5.77 -2.23 -4.69
C THR A 25 5.62 -2.68 -3.23
N ALA A 26 4.43 -3.14 -2.83
CA ALA A 26 4.22 -3.67 -1.49
C ALA A 26 5.16 -4.85 -1.16
N SER A 27 5.41 -5.71 -2.15
CA SER A 27 6.28 -6.87 -2.00
C SER A 27 7.73 -6.46 -1.70
N VAL A 28 8.29 -5.48 -2.42
CA VAL A 28 9.68 -5.04 -2.20
C VAL A 28 9.85 -4.28 -0.89
N ILE A 29 8.86 -3.49 -0.47
CA ILE A 29 8.92 -2.78 0.83
C ILE A 29 8.86 -3.75 2.01
N ALA A 30 7.98 -4.75 1.94
CA ALA A 30 7.82 -5.75 3.01
C ALA A 30 9.04 -6.65 3.17
N SER A 31 9.73 -6.97 2.06
CA SER A 31 10.84 -7.91 2.05
C SER A 31 11.88 -7.49 0.99
N PRO A 32 12.76 -6.52 1.32
CA PRO A 32 13.69 -5.92 0.36
C PRO A 32 14.85 -6.84 -0.01
N THR A 33 15.17 -7.84 0.82
CA THR A 33 16.32 -8.74 0.67
C THR A 33 16.02 -10.01 -0.12
N GLY A 34 14.75 -10.30 -0.44
CA GLY A 34 14.34 -11.52 -1.15
C GLY A 34 12.92 -11.96 -0.80
N ARG A 35 12.57 -13.24 -0.99
CA ARG A 35 11.23 -13.78 -0.64
C ARG A 35 10.91 -13.76 0.83
N ARG A 36 11.93 -13.91 1.66
CA ARG A 36 11.80 -13.97 3.11
C ARG A 36 12.66 -12.87 3.70
N PRO A 37 12.13 -12.05 4.62
CA PRO A 37 12.90 -10.99 5.26
C PRO A 37 14.09 -11.54 6.07
N GLU A 38 13.98 -12.78 6.55
CA GLU A 38 15.01 -13.48 7.32
C GLU A 38 16.27 -13.85 6.49
N ILE A 39 16.14 -13.92 5.17
CA ILE A 39 17.22 -14.37 4.29
C ILE A 39 17.88 -13.14 3.66
N SER A 40 18.95 -12.69 4.28
CA SER A 40 19.77 -11.58 3.77
C SER A 40 20.90 -12.04 2.85
N HIS A 41 21.41 -13.26 3.04
CA HIS A 41 22.56 -13.81 2.31
C HIS A 41 22.55 -15.35 2.32
N PHE A 42 23.11 -15.97 1.28
CA PHE A 42 23.43 -17.40 1.24
C PHE A 42 24.94 -17.63 1.13
N GLU A 43 25.48 -18.55 1.93
CA GLU A 43 26.91 -18.94 1.87
C GLU A 43 27.33 -19.52 0.50
N SER A 44 26.39 -20.16 -0.21
CA SER A 44 26.62 -20.69 -1.54
C SER A 44 26.50 -19.61 -2.60
N LYS A 45 27.58 -19.42 -3.39
CA LYS A 45 27.63 -18.48 -4.51
C LYS A 45 26.47 -18.66 -5.51
N HIS A 46 26.02 -19.89 -5.73
CA HIS A 46 24.93 -20.17 -6.66
C HIS A 46 23.59 -19.63 -6.13
N TYR A 47 23.28 -19.94 -4.87
CA TYR A 47 22.03 -19.49 -4.24
C TYR A 47 22.02 -17.98 -3.99
N GLU A 48 23.18 -17.39 -3.70
CA GLU A 48 23.29 -15.94 -3.57
C GLU A 48 23.02 -15.23 -4.91
N LYS A 49 23.55 -15.75 -6.01
CA LYS A 49 23.25 -15.21 -7.35
C LYS A 49 21.76 -15.28 -7.68
N LEU A 50 21.09 -16.39 -7.34
CA LEU A 50 19.64 -16.54 -7.53
C LEU A 50 18.85 -15.53 -6.69
N ARG A 51 19.27 -15.28 -5.45
CA ARG A 51 18.65 -14.27 -4.58
C ARG A 51 18.78 -12.87 -5.17
N GLU A 52 19.98 -12.49 -5.62
CA GLU A 52 20.23 -11.19 -6.24
C GLU A 52 19.41 -10.98 -7.53
N GLU A 53 19.31 -12.02 -8.37
CA GLU A 53 18.49 -12.01 -9.58
C GLU A 53 17.01 -11.80 -9.24
N GLU A 54 16.51 -12.49 -8.23
CA GLU A 54 15.13 -12.32 -7.77
C GLU A 54 14.85 -10.91 -7.21
N VAL A 55 15.76 -10.37 -6.40
CA VAL A 55 15.62 -9.00 -5.87
C VAL A 55 15.57 -7.99 -7.02
N LYS A 56 16.45 -8.13 -8.02
CA LYS A 56 16.45 -7.28 -9.21
C LYS A 56 15.17 -7.41 -10.02
N GLU A 57 14.65 -8.62 -10.21
CA GLU A 57 13.40 -8.85 -10.93
C GLU A 57 12.22 -8.17 -10.22
N ARG A 58 12.16 -8.27 -8.89
CA ARG A 58 11.10 -7.64 -8.09
C ARG A 58 11.20 -6.13 -8.07
N ASP A 59 12.40 -5.59 -7.95
CA ASP A 59 12.65 -4.14 -8.05
C ASP A 59 12.20 -3.62 -9.42
N SER A 60 12.55 -4.33 -10.50
CA SER A 60 12.10 -3.98 -11.85
C SER A 60 10.58 -3.99 -11.96
N LYS A 61 9.88 -5.00 -11.41
CA LYS A 61 8.42 -5.06 -11.40
C LYS A 61 7.80 -3.91 -10.62
N ALA A 62 8.35 -3.56 -9.46
CA ALA A 62 7.90 -2.42 -8.66
C ALA A 62 8.08 -1.10 -9.43
N ARG A 63 9.24 -0.90 -10.07
CA ARG A 63 9.48 0.28 -10.93
C ARG A 63 8.50 0.36 -12.10
N SER A 64 8.23 -0.76 -12.79
CA SER A 64 7.23 -0.79 -13.86
C SER A 64 5.83 -0.45 -13.35
N GLU A 65 5.46 -0.94 -12.17
CA GLU A 65 4.19 -0.62 -11.52
C GLU A 65 4.08 0.88 -11.19
N LEU A 66 5.14 1.48 -10.62
CA LEU A 66 5.18 2.90 -10.25
C LEU A 66 5.27 3.83 -11.47
N ASN A 67 5.95 3.43 -12.54
CA ASN A 67 5.99 4.21 -13.79
C ASN A 67 4.61 4.32 -14.47
N SER A 68 3.67 3.44 -14.11
CA SER A 68 2.28 3.47 -14.61
C SER A 68 1.32 4.27 -13.72
N ILE A 69 1.81 4.99 -12.70
CA ILE A 69 0.97 5.77 -11.77
C ILE A 69 0.05 6.76 -12.50
N GLU A 70 0.54 7.45 -13.53
CA GLU A 70 -0.26 8.44 -14.29
C GLU A 70 -1.44 7.82 -15.05
N GLN A 71 -1.39 6.51 -15.32
CA GLN A 71 -2.47 5.79 -15.99
C GLN A 71 -3.53 5.29 -15.00
N ARG A 72 -3.29 5.42 -13.69
CA ARG A 72 -4.21 4.97 -12.64
C ARG A 72 -5.20 6.06 -12.25
N VAL A 73 -6.30 5.62 -11.64
CA VAL A 73 -7.36 6.51 -11.15
C VAL A 73 -6.81 7.40 -10.05
N SER A 74 -6.84 8.70 -10.30
CA SER A 74 -6.61 9.72 -9.28
C SER A 74 -7.89 9.93 -8.47
N MET A 75 -7.76 10.00 -7.15
CA MET A 75 -8.87 10.07 -6.21
C MET A 75 -8.57 11.06 -5.09
N PHE A 76 -9.60 11.40 -4.29
CA PHE A 76 -9.52 12.33 -3.17
C PHE A 76 -8.88 13.68 -3.59
N ASP A 77 -9.57 14.41 -4.47
CA ASP A 77 -9.14 15.68 -5.06
C ASP A 77 -7.83 15.63 -5.84
N GLY A 78 -7.46 14.44 -6.30
CA GLY A 78 -6.28 14.22 -7.14
C GLY A 78 -4.97 14.04 -6.38
N HIS A 79 -5.02 14.01 -5.04
CA HIS A 79 -3.83 13.88 -4.19
C HIS A 79 -3.42 12.42 -3.92
N TYR A 80 -4.28 11.46 -4.29
CA TYR A 80 -4.08 10.05 -4.01
C TYR A 80 -4.27 9.23 -5.28
N VAL A 81 -3.50 8.15 -5.39
CA VAL A 81 -3.59 7.20 -6.50
C VAL A 81 -3.83 5.80 -5.95
N GLY A 82 -4.72 5.06 -6.59
CA GLY A 82 -5.00 3.68 -6.21
C GLY A 82 -6.10 3.05 -7.05
N ARG A 83 -7.08 2.41 -6.38
CA ARG A 83 -8.19 1.72 -7.05
C ARG A 83 -9.55 2.02 -6.42
N GLU A 84 -10.57 1.93 -7.27
CA GLU A 84 -11.97 1.89 -6.88
C GLU A 84 -12.53 0.49 -7.16
N MET A 85 -13.32 -0.04 -6.24
CA MET A 85 -14.02 -1.30 -6.39
C MET A 85 -15.50 -1.11 -6.10
N ASN A 86 -16.35 -1.51 -7.03
CA ASN A 86 -17.79 -1.52 -6.87
C ASN A 86 -18.27 -2.96 -6.65
N ILE A 87 -18.77 -3.25 -5.46
CA ILE A 87 -19.24 -4.56 -5.02
C ILE A 87 -20.76 -4.56 -5.04
N GLN A 88 -21.36 -5.44 -5.84
CA GLN A 88 -22.79 -5.73 -5.75
C GLN A 88 -23.03 -6.72 -4.61
N LEU A 89 -23.92 -6.38 -3.69
CA LEU A 89 -24.24 -7.25 -2.58
C LEU A 89 -25.12 -8.41 -3.07
N PRO A 90 -24.82 -9.66 -2.67
CA PRO A 90 -25.63 -10.81 -3.07
C PRO A 90 -27.07 -10.72 -2.52
N ARG A 91 -27.25 -9.99 -1.42
CA ARG A 91 -28.55 -9.62 -0.86
C ARG A 91 -28.48 -8.21 -0.29
N PRO A 92 -29.55 -7.41 -0.44
CA PRO A 92 -29.59 -6.09 0.17
C PRO A 92 -29.52 -6.16 1.70
N ILE A 93 -28.83 -5.20 2.29
CA ILE A 93 -28.78 -4.99 3.75
C ILE A 93 -29.51 -3.69 4.10
N PHE A 94 -29.94 -3.55 5.35
CA PHE A 94 -30.55 -2.30 5.84
C PHE A 94 -29.58 -1.58 6.77
N VAL A 95 -29.42 -0.28 6.55
CA VAL A 95 -28.67 0.63 7.44
C VAL A 95 -29.61 1.76 7.81
N GLY A 96 -30.09 1.73 9.06
CA GLY A 96 -31.30 2.48 9.43
C GLY A 96 -32.47 2.07 8.54
N ASP A 97 -33.14 3.05 7.95
CA ASP A 97 -34.28 2.83 7.03
C ASP A 97 -33.86 2.69 5.56
N THR A 98 -32.56 2.72 5.26
CA THR A 98 -32.06 2.66 3.88
C THR A 98 -31.71 1.23 3.49
N ARG A 99 -32.28 0.76 2.37
CA ARG A 99 -31.92 -0.51 1.75
C ARG A 99 -30.70 -0.34 0.84
N ILE A 100 -29.59 -0.98 1.18
CA ILE A 100 -28.31 -0.93 0.49
C ILE A 100 -28.15 -2.17 -0.39
N LYS A 101 -27.77 -1.99 -1.66
CA LYS A 101 -27.56 -3.09 -2.62
C LYS A 101 -26.13 -3.16 -3.16
N SER A 102 -25.37 -2.09 -3.05
CA SER A 102 -24.00 -2.02 -3.55
C SER A 102 -23.10 -1.24 -2.59
N VAL A 103 -21.79 -1.50 -2.70
CA VAL A 103 -20.75 -0.84 -1.91
C VAL A 103 -19.64 -0.40 -2.84
N THR A 104 -19.30 0.89 -2.80
CA THR A 104 -18.11 1.44 -3.46
C THR A 104 -17.00 1.57 -2.44
N VAL A 105 -15.83 0.98 -2.73
CA VAL A 105 -14.62 1.10 -1.91
C VAL A 105 -13.56 1.82 -2.73
N GLN A 106 -13.13 2.99 -2.26
CA GLN A 106 -12.04 3.77 -2.85
C GLN A 106 -10.83 3.68 -1.93
N GLN A 107 -9.66 3.33 -2.47
CA GLN A 107 -8.43 3.13 -1.71
C GLN A 107 -7.25 3.72 -2.46
N GLY A 108 -6.47 4.56 -1.80
CA GLY A 108 -5.35 5.26 -2.43
C GLY A 108 -4.20 5.58 -1.48
N VAL A 109 -3.01 5.69 -2.07
CA VAL A 109 -1.79 6.18 -1.42
C VAL A 109 -1.48 7.57 -1.96
N LYS A 110 -0.98 8.46 -1.10
CA LYS A 110 -0.66 9.85 -1.46
C LYS A 110 0.35 9.88 -2.61
N LYS A 111 0.08 10.67 -3.64
CA LYS A 111 0.86 10.71 -4.88
C LYS A 111 2.34 11.04 -4.62
N SER A 112 2.62 12.03 -3.77
CA SER A 112 3.98 12.44 -3.39
C SER A 112 4.80 11.30 -2.79
N ASN A 113 4.15 10.42 -2.02
CA ASN A 113 4.82 9.28 -1.41
C ASN A 113 5.16 8.20 -2.45
N LEU A 114 4.28 7.99 -3.43
CA LEU A 114 4.55 7.07 -4.54
C LEU A 114 5.67 7.60 -5.44
N GLU A 115 5.74 8.91 -5.65
CA GLU A 115 6.83 9.58 -6.37
C GLU A 115 8.17 9.33 -5.66
N GLU A 116 8.25 9.55 -4.34
CA GLU A 116 9.46 9.27 -3.56
C GLU A 116 9.83 7.77 -3.57
N ILE A 117 8.84 6.87 -3.39
CA ILE A 117 9.06 5.41 -3.46
C ILE A 117 9.58 5.00 -4.85
N SER A 118 9.18 5.68 -5.92
CA SER A 118 9.62 5.35 -7.29
C SER A 118 11.12 5.58 -7.53
N GLU A 119 11.73 6.49 -6.78
CA GLU A 119 13.17 6.76 -6.87
C GLU A 119 13.96 5.54 -6.36
N LYS A 120 13.59 5.04 -5.17
CA LYS A 120 14.22 3.89 -4.51
C LYS A 120 13.18 2.96 -3.87
N PRO A 121 12.53 2.07 -4.66
CA PRO A 121 11.47 1.20 -4.13
C PRO A 121 11.99 0.06 -3.25
N THR A 122 13.23 -0.38 -3.49
CA THR A 122 13.91 -1.37 -2.64
C THR A 122 14.85 -0.67 -1.66
N ILE A 123 14.46 -0.65 -0.39
CA ILE A 123 15.24 -0.05 0.70
C ILE A 123 15.64 -1.17 1.65
N THR A 124 16.92 -1.51 1.67
CA THR A 124 17.48 -2.58 2.52
C THR A 124 17.92 -2.06 3.88
N GLU A 125 18.15 -0.75 3.99
CA GLU A 125 18.46 -0.08 5.24
C GLU A 125 17.23 0.03 6.14
N ASN A 126 17.44 0.29 7.42
CA ASN A 126 16.35 0.49 8.36
C ASN A 126 15.59 1.79 8.03
N ILE A 127 14.28 1.67 7.76
CA ILE A 127 13.41 2.77 7.36
C ILE A 127 13.23 3.78 8.50
N THR A 128 13.26 3.35 9.76
CA THR A 128 13.12 4.26 10.91
C THR A 128 14.29 5.22 11.07
N VAL A 129 15.45 4.88 10.50
CA VAL A 129 16.68 5.69 10.54
C VAL A 129 16.87 6.48 9.26
N THR A 130 16.19 6.11 8.17
CA THR A 130 16.21 6.86 6.91
C THR A 130 15.29 8.08 6.98
N ASP A 131 15.74 9.20 6.41
CA ASP A 131 15.00 10.47 6.36
C ASP A 131 13.98 10.51 5.20
N LEU A 132 13.18 9.46 5.07
CA LEU A 132 12.17 9.34 4.01
C LEU A 132 10.87 10.04 4.43
N GLU A 133 10.34 10.89 3.57
CA GLU A 133 9.12 11.66 3.85
C GLU A 133 7.89 10.76 3.91
N TRP A 134 7.81 9.73 3.07
CA TRP A 134 6.72 8.77 3.10
C TRP A 134 6.67 8.00 4.43
N ASN A 135 7.82 7.73 5.07
CA ASN A 135 7.86 7.10 6.39
C ASN A 135 7.26 8.03 7.45
N LYS A 136 7.63 9.31 7.45
CA LYS A 136 7.06 10.34 8.34
C LYS A 136 5.55 10.52 8.14
N SER A 137 5.06 10.28 6.91
CA SER A 137 3.64 10.37 6.59
C SER A 137 2.81 9.19 7.12
N ILE A 138 3.44 8.09 7.51
CA ILE A 138 2.80 6.98 8.21
C ILE A 138 2.54 7.44 9.65
N GLY A 139 1.30 7.86 9.88
CA GLY A 139 0.86 8.38 11.17
C GLY A 139 -0.15 7.48 11.85
N LEU A 140 -0.90 8.07 12.77
CA LEU A 140 -1.97 7.38 13.48
C LEU A 140 -3.09 6.95 12.53
N ASN A 141 -3.67 5.80 12.83
CA ASN A 141 -4.89 5.34 12.19
C ASN A 141 -6.07 6.18 12.68
N LYS A 142 -6.80 6.80 11.76
CA LYS A 142 -8.07 7.47 12.05
C LYS A 142 -9.16 6.80 11.24
N SER A 143 -10.19 6.31 11.90
CA SER A 143 -11.38 5.76 11.27
C SER A 143 -12.61 6.48 11.77
N HIS A 144 -13.50 6.86 10.86
CA HIS A 144 -14.77 7.47 11.20
C HIS A 144 -15.87 6.88 10.31
N GLY A 145 -17.03 6.59 10.90
CA GLY A 145 -18.19 6.08 10.20
C GLY A 145 -19.40 6.93 10.52
N GLU A 146 -20.07 7.42 9.48
CA GLU A 146 -21.29 8.21 9.61
C GLU A 146 -22.31 7.80 8.53
N GLY A 147 -23.44 7.27 8.98
CA GLY A 147 -24.54 6.85 8.11
C GLY A 147 -24.11 5.82 7.07
N LEU A 148 -24.14 6.24 5.81
CA LEU A 148 -23.82 5.40 4.65
C LEU A 148 -22.36 5.49 4.21
N ASN A 149 -21.53 6.23 4.92
CA ASN A 149 -20.13 6.41 4.59
C ASN A 149 -19.23 5.98 5.76
N ALA A 150 -18.08 5.39 5.43
CA ALA A 150 -17.01 5.17 6.38
C ALA A 150 -15.67 5.53 5.74
N ASN A 151 -14.79 6.15 6.52
CA ASN A 151 -13.44 6.49 6.11
C ASN A 151 -12.41 5.88 7.06
N LEU A 152 -11.24 5.61 6.51
CA LEU A 152 -10.05 5.17 7.22
C LEU A 152 -8.84 5.88 6.60
N SER A 153 -7.98 6.44 7.44
CA SER A 153 -6.69 7.01 7.04
C SER A 153 -5.58 6.50 7.93
N ILE A 154 -4.38 6.40 7.36
CA ILE A 154 -3.14 6.07 8.07
C ILE A 154 -2.21 7.26 7.87
N GLY A 155 -2.20 8.17 8.86
CA GLY A 155 -1.61 9.50 8.69
C GLY A 155 -2.07 10.16 7.38
N ASP A 156 -1.09 10.69 6.65
CA ASP A 156 -1.30 11.23 5.30
C ASP A 156 -1.01 10.19 4.21
N PHE A 157 -0.39 9.07 4.56
CA PHE A 157 0.10 8.06 3.62
C PHE A 157 -1.01 7.39 2.82
N PHE A 158 -2.09 6.98 3.49
CA PHE A 158 -3.16 6.17 2.90
C PHE A 158 -4.53 6.69 3.29
N LYS A 159 -5.47 6.63 2.34
CA LYS A 159 -6.90 6.88 2.54
C LYS A 159 -7.72 5.75 1.94
N SER A 160 -8.79 5.40 2.66
CA SER A 160 -9.84 4.50 2.21
C SER A 160 -11.19 5.10 2.54
N GLU A 161 -12.11 5.07 1.59
CA GLU A 161 -13.51 5.44 1.78
C GLU A 161 -14.40 4.28 1.32
N ILE A 162 -15.48 4.07 2.07
CA ILE A 162 -16.53 3.10 1.80
C ILE A 162 -17.82 3.89 1.70
N HIS A 163 -18.51 3.74 0.57
CA HIS A 163 -19.82 4.34 0.33
C HIS A 163 -20.84 3.23 0.11
N LEU A 164 -21.86 3.20 0.96
CA LEU A 164 -23.01 2.32 0.82
C LEU A 164 -24.01 2.97 -0.14
N ARG A 165 -24.49 2.20 -1.11
CA ARG A 165 -25.34 2.68 -2.20
C ARG A 165 -26.64 1.87 -2.25
N SER A 166 -27.74 2.56 -2.47
CA SER A 166 -29.11 2.01 -2.35
C SER A 166 -29.73 1.55 -3.67
N ASP A 167 -29.03 1.73 -4.79
CA ASP A 167 -29.48 1.44 -6.17
C ASP A 167 -30.41 0.23 -6.27
#